data_AF-G9EPB2-F1
#
_entry.id   AF-G9EPB2-F1
#
_cell.length_a   1.000
_cell.length_b   1.000
_cell.length_c   1.000
_cell.angle_alpha   90.00
_cell.angle_beta   90.00
_cell.angle_gamma   90.00
#
_symmetry.space_group_name_H-M   'P 1'
#
loop_
_entity.id
_entity.type
_entity.pdbx_description
1 polymer ?
#
loop_
_entity_poly.entity_id
_entity_poly.type
_entity_poly.pdbx_seq_one_letter_code
_entity_poly.pdbx_strand_id
1 'polypeptide(L)'
;MGAFDIFIGAEEALQQGVGSKAILEFLKLQGNQYSHIFADPDSNNVAAVKCYEKAGFKKVSEQEDTGEVWMLKDLSSRNEPLPTIQKLIKERYPDAKAIFWAGSVSVNKGTNTSDLDLVIIFEEIAHAYREAFIYNGWPIDAFINDFNTLRYFFEESRTGNGISGLCHMILNGREVTNSSAFSENVKTLAQEVLNAGPATWDQEQINKERFLITDVLDDIKCPAGRDEQIASAAWLLEALGQFYFRSQNKWCASGKSIIRYLKSDNPDLALEFTQAFEGLFQTGHSTALELLVMKILESYGGLFWNGFRSDAPKESRITEAGILSKSIEAMERSLLDSSVRQSTEQLSKLIADDFLEFGTSGKIYNKQDCIKPDETSRKFVVSDFKIKELSKDVTLATYKTTEDGIASLRSSIWQRYGDEWKMIFHQGTKCEVEDEHEE
;
A
#
# COMPACT_ATOMS: atom_id res chain seq x y z
N MET A 1 12.37 -35.42 -2.80
CA MET A 1 13.82 -35.69 -2.83
C MET A 1 14.23 -35.60 -4.29
N GLY A 2 15.19 -34.73 -4.62
CA GLY A 2 15.74 -34.61 -5.97
C GLY A 2 17.24 -34.91 -5.88
N ALA A 3 17.76 -35.67 -6.84
CA ALA A 3 19.18 -35.97 -6.95
C ALA A 3 19.69 -35.49 -8.31
N PHE A 4 20.93 -35.02 -8.37
CA PHE A 4 21.60 -34.66 -9.60
C PHE A 4 23.07 -35.06 -9.48
N ASP A 5 23.64 -35.55 -10.57
CA ASP A 5 25.07 -35.83 -10.67
C ASP A 5 25.74 -34.78 -11.55
N ILE A 6 26.91 -34.32 -11.13
CA ILE A 6 27.78 -33.47 -11.95
C ILE A 6 28.93 -34.32 -12.47
N PHE A 7 28.95 -34.50 -13.79
CA PHE A 7 30.02 -35.20 -14.46
C PHE A 7 31.33 -34.40 -14.47
N ILE A 8 32.44 -35.12 -14.42
CA ILE A 8 33.78 -34.57 -14.60
C ILE A 8 33.88 -34.01 -16.02
N GLY A 9 34.28 -32.74 -16.14
CA GLY A 9 34.44 -32.07 -17.43
C GLY A 9 35.64 -32.61 -18.23
N ALA A 10 35.71 -32.24 -19.51
CA ALA A 10 36.85 -32.54 -20.37
C ALA A 10 38.18 -32.09 -19.72
N GLU A 11 39.28 -32.76 -20.06
CA GLU A 11 40.59 -32.53 -19.45
C GLU A 11 41.03 -31.06 -19.55
N GLU A 12 40.67 -30.38 -20.65
CA GLU A 12 40.97 -28.96 -20.85
C GLU A 12 40.21 -28.03 -19.89
N ALA A 13 39.10 -28.47 -19.28
CA ALA A 13 38.26 -27.68 -18.39
C ALA A 13 38.55 -27.92 -16.88
N LEU A 14 39.40 -28.89 -16.56
CA LEU A 14 39.77 -29.20 -15.18
C LEU A 14 40.58 -28.06 -14.54
N GLN A 15 40.48 -27.94 -13.22
CA GLN A 15 41.19 -26.95 -12.40
C GLN A 15 40.93 -25.46 -12.70
N GLN A 16 40.02 -25.13 -13.63
CA GLN A 16 39.65 -23.74 -13.97
C GLN A 16 38.50 -23.16 -13.11
N GLY A 17 38.02 -23.92 -12.12
CA GLY A 17 36.91 -23.50 -11.25
C GLY A 17 35.52 -23.57 -11.90
N VAL A 18 35.41 -24.19 -13.07
CA VAL A 18 34.15 -24.35 -13.82
C VAL A 18 33.12 -25.16 -13.02
N GLY A 19 33.54 -26.26 -12.37
CA GLY A 19 32.64 -27.10 -11.57
C GLY A 19 31.91 -26.34 -10.46
N SER A 20 32.62 -25.51 -9.69
CA SER A 20 31.99 -24.72 -8.62
C SER A 20 31.02 -23.68 -9.16
N LYS A 21 31.31 -23.08 -10.33
CA LYS A 21 30.39 -22.14 -10.99
C LYS A 21 29.13 -22.87 -11.49
N ALA A 22 29.30 -24.06 -12.07
CA ALA A 22 28.18 -24.88 -12.53
C ALA A 22 27.26 -25.29 -11.38
N ILE A 23 27.81 -25.73 -10.23
CA ILE A 23 27.03 -26.00 -9.01
C ILE A 23 26.26 -24.74 -8.61
N LEU A 24 26.93 -23.59 -8.50
CA LEU A 24 26.27 -22.35 -8.08
C LEU A 24 25.15 -21.91 -9.03
N GLU A 25 25.31 -22.04 -10.34
CA GLU A 25 24.23 -21.73 -11.29
C GLU A 25 23.09 -22.74 -11.25
N PHE A 26 23.39 -24.03 -11.13
CA PHE A 26 22.36 -25.04 -10.93
C PHE A 26 21.54 -24.75 -9.66
N LEU A 27 22.21 -24.42 -8.55
CA LEU A 27 21.55 -24.08 -7.29
C LEU A 27 20.70 -22.80 -7.38
N LYS A 28 21.11 -21.80 -8.15
CA LYS A 28 20.27 -20.61 -8.40
C LYS A 28 18.98 -20.96 -9.14
N LEU A 29 19.05 -21.88 -10.11
CA LEU A 29 17.92 -22.27 -10.94
C LEU A 29 16.98 -23.26 -10.23
N GLN A 30 17.53 -24.20 -9.46
CA GLN A 30 16.79 -25.37 -8.96
C GLN A 30 16.82 -25.52 -7.43
N GLY A 31 17.69 -24.78 -6.73
CA GLY A 31 17.89 -24.90 -5.28
C GLY A 31 16.82 -24.23 -4.43
N ASN A 32 16.09 -23.24 -4.96
CA ASN A 32 15.12 -22.41 -4.20
C ASN A 32 13.98 -23.21 -3.55
N GLN A 33 13.71 -24.43 -4.00
CA GLN A 33 12.67 -25.31 -3.45
C GLN A 33 13.16 -26.17 -2.27
N TYR A 34 14.46 -26.14 -1.93
CA TYR A 34 15.06 -26.97 -0.90
C TYR A 34 15.70 -26.10 0.19
N SER A 35 15.53 -26.52 1.45
CA SER A 35 16.18 -25.85 2.60
C SER A 35 17.62 -26.31 2.83
N HIS A 36 17.94 -27.53 2.40
CA HIS A 36 19.26 -28.13 2.53
C HIS A 36 19.56 -28.95 1.29
N ILE A 37 20.84 -29.02 0.92
CA ILE A 37 21.34 -29.90 -0.12
C ILE A 37 22.48 -30.72 0.45
N PHE A 38 22.40 -32.02 0.20
CA PHE A 38 23.39 -33.00 0.59
C PHE A 38 24.26 -33.36 -0.62
N ALA A 39 25.55 -33.57 -0.39
CA ALA A 39 26.50 -34.09 -1.36
C ALA A 39 27.44 -35.09 -0.67
N ASP A 40 27.82 -36.14 -1.39
CA ASP A 40 28.60 -37.29 -0.92
C ASP A 40 29.81 -37.59 -1.84
N PRO A 41 30.69 -36.63 -2.14
CA PRO A 41 31.88 -36.92 -2.95
C PRO A 41 32.75 -38.01 -2.32
N ASP A 42 33.36 -38.84 -3.18
CA ASP A 42 34.44 -39.76 -2.79
C ASP A 42 35.56 -38.99 -2.09
N SER A 43 35.96 -39.48 -0.92
CA SER A 43 37.01 -38.92 -0.06
C SER A 43 38.38 -38.82 -0.74
N ASN A 44 38.67 -39.72 -1.69
CA ASN A 44 39.89 -39.70 -2.49
C ASN A 44 39.82 -38.65 -3.61
N ASN A 45 38.62 -38.19 -3.98
CA ASN A 45 38.43 -37.14 -4.97
C ASN A 45 38.53 -35.74 -4.33
N VAL A 46 39.76 -35.38 -3.95
CA VAL A 46 40.08 -34.08 -3.32
C VAL A 46 39.61 -32.89 -4.17
N ALA A 47 39.59 -33.03 -5.49
CA ALA A 47 39.12 -31.99 -6.40
C ALA A 47 37.61 -31.76 -6.28
N ALA A 48 36.81 -32.83 -6.18
CA ALA A 48 35.37 -32.75 -5.98
C ALA A 48 35.02 -32.16 -4.60
N VAL A 49 35.68 -32.62 -3.54
CA VAL A 49 35.50 -32.06 -2.18
C VAL A 49 35.75 -30.55 -2.17
N LYS A 50 36.89 -30.10 -2.71
CA LYS A 50 37.22 -28.66 -2.82
C LYS A 50 36.23 -27.90 -3.71
N CYS A 51 35.67 -28.54 -4.73
CA CYS A 51 34.65 -27.95 -5.59
C CYS A 51 33.37 -27.64 -4.81
N TYR A 52 32.90 -28.59 -4.00
CA TYR A 52 31.74 -28.40 -3.12
C TYR A 52 32.01 -27.39 -2.01
N GLU A 53 33.19 -27.40 -1.38
CA GLU A 53 33.59 -26.37 -0.40
C GLU A 53 33.54 -24.96 -1.00
N LYS A 54 34.06 -24.77 -2.23
CA LYS A 54 33.99 -23.50 -2.96
C LYS A 54 32.56 -23.09 -3.32
N ALA A 55 31.67 -24.06 -3.54
CA ALA A 55 30.24 -23.81 -3.73
C ALA A 55 29.50 -23.57 -2.40
N GLY A 56 30.20 -23.58 -1.26
CA GLY A 56 29.67 -23.26 0.07
C GLY A 56 29.01 -24.43 0.78
N PHE A 57 29.35 -25.67 0.43
CA PHE A 57 29.03 -26.85 1.23
C PHE A 57 30.02 -26.99 2.38
N LYS A 58 29.57 -27.51 3.52
CA LYS A 58 30.39 -27.81 4.69
C LYS A 58 30.45 -29.31 4.91
N LYS A 59 31.63 -29.84 5.21
CA LYS A 59 31.78 -31.23 5.65
C LYS A 59 31.02 -31.44 6.96
N VAL A 60 30.24 -32.51 7.03
CA VAL A 60 29.47 -32.90 8.21
C VAL A 60 29.90 -34.26 8.76
N SER A 61 30.37 -35.17 7.91
CA SER A 61 30.89 -36.48 8.33
C SER A 61 31.78 -37.10 7.23
N GLU A 62 32.66 -38.03 7.60
CA GLU A 62 33.42 -38.88 6.67
C GLU A 62 33.04 -40.33 6.99
N GLN A 63 32.65 -41.10 5.97
CA GLN A 63 32.22 -42.49 6.11
C GLN A 63 33.38 -43.42 5.75
N GLU A 64 33.99 -44.04 6.77
CA GLU A 64 35.15 -44.93 6.58
C GLU A 64 34.82 -46.21 5.80
N ASP A 65 33.56 -46.64 5.82
CA ASP A 65 33.07 -47.87 5.17
C ASP A 65 32.73 -47.67 3.68
N THR A 66 32.16 -46.53 3.31
CA THR A 66 31.83 -46.21 1.90
C THR A 66 32.92 -45.39 1.21
N GLY A 67 33.82 -44.77 1.95
CA GLY A 67 34.85 -43.88 1.42
C GLY A 67 34.31 -42.53 0.97
N GLU A 68 33.15 -42.09 1.46
CA GLU A 68 32.48 -40.84 1.10
C GLU A 68 32.70 -39.73 2.14
N VAL A 69 32.69 -38.48 1.70
CA VAL A 69 32.63 -37.30 2.56
C VAL A 69 31.23 -36.72 2.47
N TRP A 70 30.47 -36.82 3.55
CA TRP A 70 29.15 -36.17 3.63
C TRP A 70 29.33 -34.67 3.81
N MET A 71 28.73 -33.92 2.89
CA MET A 71 28.76 -32.47 2.85
C MET A 71 27.33 -31.92 2.78
N LEU A 72 27.08 -30.85 3.53
CA LEU A 72 25.77 -30.21 3.58
C LEU A 72 25.91 -28.74 3.20
N LYS A 73 25.01 -28.27 2.34
CA LYS A 73 24.77 -26.84 2.13
C LYS A 73 23.41 -26.49 2.70
N ASP A 74 23.42 -25.64 3.71
CA ASP A 74 22.22 -24.98 4.18
C ASP A 74 21.83 -23.90 3.16
N LEU A 75 20.67 -24.06 2.54
CA LEU A 75 20.05 -23.06 1.66
C LEU A 75 19.00 -22.21 2.39
N SER A 76 18.65 -22.59 3.63
CA SER A 76 17.86 -21.75 4.53
C SER A 76 18.67 -20.60 5.10
N SER A 77 20.01 -20.70 5.10
CA SER A 77 20.89 -19.59 5.43
C SER A 77 20.83 -18.54 4.33
N ARG A 78 19.99 -17.54 4.52
CA ARG A 78 19.94 -16.36 3.66
C ARG A 78 21.29 -15.66 3.66
N ASN A 79 21.60 -14.98 2.57
CA ASN A 79 22.78 -14.11 2.51
C ASN A 79 22.78 -13.13 3.68
N GLU A 80 23.96 -12.73 4.15
CA GLU A 80 24.06 -11.72 5.21
C GLU A 80 23.21 -10.47 4.85
N PRO A 81 22.30 -10.01 5.75
CA PRO A 81 21.34 -8.97 5.41
C PRO A 81 22.01 -7.67 4.95
N LEU A 82 23.00 -7.18 5.71
CA LEU A 82 23.62 -5.89 5.42
C LEU A 82 24.35 -5.86 4.07
N PRO A 83 25.25 -6.81 3.74
CA PRO A 83 25.83 -6.88 2.40
C PRO A 83 24.78 -7.00 1.29
N THR A 84 23.68 -7.73 1.55
CA THR A 84 22.58 -7.86 0.60
C THR A 84 21.90 -6.51 0.34
N ILE A 85 21.57 -5.77 1.40
CA ILE A 85 20.96 -4.44 1.30
C ILE A 85 21.92 -3.47 0.60
N GLN A 86 23.20 -3.46 0.96
CA GLN A 86 24.20 -2.60 0.32
C GLN A 86 24.33 -2.88 -1.19
N LYS A 87 24.21 -4.14 -1.60
CA LYS A 87 24.18 -4.51 -3.02
C LYS A 87 22.89 -4.04 -3.69
N LEU A 88 21.73 -4.29 -3.06
CA LEU A 88 20.42 -3.85 -3.55
C LEU A 88 20.38 -2.34 -3.83
N ILE A 89 20.87 -1.54 -2.89
CA ILE A 89 20.88 -0.08 -2.98
C ILE A 89 21.66 0.37 -4.22
N LYS A 90 22.83 -0.21 -4.46
CA LYS A 90 23.66 0.13 -5.63
C LYS A 90 22.99 -0.24 -6.97
N GLU A 91 22.20 -1.30 -7.00
CA GLU A 91 21.58 -1.82 -8.23
C GLU A 91 20.23 -1.18 -8.56
N ARG A 92 19.37 -0.93 -7.55
CA ARG A 92 18.01 -0.40 -7.77
C ARG A 92 17.80 1.05 -7.31
N TYR A 93 18.57 1.52 -6.33
CA TYR A 93 18.33 2.82 -5.69
C TYR A 93 19.60 3.68 -5.62
N PRO A 94 20.36 3.85 -6.73
CA PRO A 94 21.65 4.53 -6.71
C PRO A 94 21.55 6.01 -6.31
N ASP A 95 20.41 6.65 -6.57
CA ASP A 95 20.17 8.08 -6.33
C ASP A 95 19.50 8.36 -4.97
N ALA A 96 19.26 7.34 -4.15
CA ALA A 96 18.68 7.51 -2.83
C ALA A 96 19.58 8.34 -1.91
N LYS A 97 18.98 9.26 -1.17
CA LYS A 97 19.68 10.20 -0.27
C LYS A 97 19.79 9.69 1.16
N ALA A 98 18.78 8.95 1.63
CA ALA A 98 18.80 8.33 2.95
C ALA A 98 18.10 6.98 2.91
N ILE A 99 18.69 5.97 3.56
CA ILE A 99 18.08 4.63 3.64
C ILE A 99 18.16 4.11 5.06
N PHE A 100 17.00 3.77 5.61
CA PHE A 100 16.84 3.22 6.96
C PHE A 100 16.38 1.77 6.88
N TRP A 101 17.17 0.85 7.44
CA TRP A 101 16.83 -0.56 7.57
C TRP A 101 16.23 -0.84 8.95
N ALA A 102 14.94 -1.15 8.96
CA ALA A 102 14.16 -1.39 10.16
C ALA A 102 13.74 -2.87 10.27
N GLY A 103 12.74 -3.13 11.10
CA GLY A 103 12.17 -4.46 11.24
C GLY A 103 12.88 -5.37 12.24
N SER A 104 12.43 -6.61 12.33
CA SER A 104 12.99 -7.58 13.28
C SER A 104 14.41 -7.99 12.93
N VAL A 105 14.79 -8.00 11.64
CA VAL A 105 16.12 -8.43 11.21
C VAL A 105 17.18 -7.40 11.58
N SER A 106 16.88 -6.10 11.53
CA SER A 106 17.86 -5.04 11.87
C SER A 106 18.26 -5.07 13.35
N VAL A 107 17.43 -5.63 14.23
CA VAL A 107 17.66 -5.78 15.67
C VAL A 107 18.00 -7.22 16.09
N ASN A 108 18.42 -8.08 15.15
CA ASN A 108 18.78 -9.48 15.39
C ASN A 108 17.66 -10.34 16.02
N LYS A 109 16.39 -10.01 15.76
CA LYS A 109 15.21 -10.77 16.18
C LYS A 109 14.43 -11.39 15.00
N GLY A 110 15.05 -11.43 13.82
CA GLY A 110 14.46 -11.99 12.61
C GLY A 110 14.27 -13.50 12.70
N THR A 111 13.27 -14.02 12.00
CA THR A 111 13.03 -15.45 11.76
C THR A 111 13.41 -15.80 10.32
N ASN A 112 13.41 -17.10 9.99
CA ASN A 112 13.59 -17.59 8.63
C ASN A 112 12.49 -17.13 7.63
N THR A 113 11.40 -16.54 8.13
CA THR A 113 10.30 -15.97 7.35
C THR A 113 10.23 -14.45 7.41
N SER A 114 11.12 -13.78 8.16
CA SER A 114 11.15 -12.31 8.20
C SER A 114 11.47 -11.71 6.83
N ASP A 115 11.10 -10.47 6.64
CA ASP A 115 11.45 -9.60 5.53
C ASP A 115 12.54 -8.60 5.94
N LEU A 116 13.09 -7.89 4.95
CA LEU A 116 13.92 -6.70 5.16
C LEU A 116 13.06 -5.45 4.91
N ASP A 117 12.71 -4.76 5.98
CA ASP A 117 11.97 -3.50 5.92
C ASP A 117 12.92 -2.32 5.64
N LEU A 118 12.72 -1.64 4.50
CA LEU A 118 13.57 -0.53 4.06
C LEU A 118 12.75 0.73 3.85
N VAL A 119 13.14 1.84 4.48
CA VAL A 119 12.64 3.18 4.13
C VAL A 119 13.69 3.85 3.26
N ILE A 120 13.33 4.19 2.03
CA ILE A 120 14.24 4.72 1.01
C ILE A 120 13.76 6.11 0.62
N ILE A 121 14.59 7.11 0.89
CA ILE A 121 14.25 8.52 0.68
C ILE A 121 15.10 9.11 -0.43
N PHE A 122 14.45 9.70 -1.42
CA PHE A 122 15.06 10.44 -2.53
C PHE A 122 14.95 11.94 -2.30
N GLU A 123 15.68 12.71 -3.10
CA GLU A 123 15.54 14.18 -3.14
C GLU A 123 14.13 14.56 -3.61
N GLU A 124 13.67 13.93 -4.69
CA GLU A 124 12.38 14.17 -5.33
C GLU A 124 11.97 12.92 -6.11
N ILE A 125 10.67 12.59 -6.10
CA ILE A 125 10.08 11.50 -6.89
C ILE A 125 8.76 11.95 -7.51
N ALA A 126 8.36 11.30 -8.61
CA ALA A 126 7.08 11.60 -9.25
C ALA A 126 5.87 11.27 -8.36
N HIS A 127 5.97 10.20 -7.56
CA HIS A 127 5.00 9.81 -6.54
C HIS A 127 5.64 8.80 -5.58
N ALA A 128 5.17 8.77 -4.33
CA ALA A 128 5.57 7.74 -3.37
C ALA A 128 4.92 6.40 -3.68
N TYR A 129 5.62 5.31 -3.34
CA TYR A 129 5.12 3.97 -3.51
C TYR A 129 5.73 3.00 -2.50
N ARG A 130 5.05 1.88 -2.28
CA ARG A 130 5.57 0.73 -1.53
C ARG A 130 5.67 -0.45 -2.48
N GLU A 131 6.80 -1.14 -2.46
CA GLU A 131 6.99 -2.33 -3.28
C GLU A 131 7.53 -3.49 -2.45
N ALA A 132 7.06 -4.70 -2.77
CA ALA A 132 7.54 -5.95 -2.18
C ALA A 132 8.11 -6.85 -3.27
N PHE A 133 9.32 -7.37 -3.06
CA PHE A 133 10.02 -8.20 -4.05
C PHE A 133 11.06 -9.12 -3.39
N ILE A 134 11.52 -10.15 -4.12
CA ILE A 134 12.60 -11.02 -3.65
C ILE A 134 13.93 -10.55 -4.22
N TYR A 135 14.95 -10.39 -3.36
CA TYR A 135 16.30 -10.02 -3.77
C TYR A 135 17.36 -10.84 -3.02
N ASN A 136 18.21 -11.56 -3.75
CA ASN A 136 19.23 -12.47 -3.21
C ASN A 136 18.71 -13.37 -2.06
N GLY A 137 17.49 -13.90 -2.21
CA GLY A 137 16.85 -14.80 -1.24
C GLY A 137 16.14 -14.11 -0.07
N TRP A 138 16.10 -12.78 -0.04
CA TRP A 138 15.34 -12.02 0.96
C TRP A 138 14.05 -11.47 0.37
N PRO A 139 12.91 -11.66 1.05
CA PRO A 139 11.76 -10.78 0.88
C PRO A 139 12.14 -9.37 1.34
N ILE A 140 11.92 -8.39 0.46
CA ILE A 140 12.13 -6.97 0.70
C ILE A 140 10.77 -6.31 0.77
N ASP A 141 10.56 -5.46 1.76
CA ASP A 141 9.43 -4.53 1.86
C ASP A 141 9.98 -3.11 1.89
N ALA A 142 9.85 -2.39 0.77
CA ALA A 142 10.47 -1.09 0.57
C ALA A 142 9.43 0.04 0.51
N PHE A 143 9.65 1.09 1.30
CA PHE A 143 8.84 2.30 1.37
C PHE A 143 9.60 3.45 0.71
N ILE A 144 9.19 3.85 -0.49
CA ILE A 144 9.87 4.84 -1.32
C ILE A 144 9.17 6.18 -1.18
N ASN A 145 9.91 7.19 -0.72
CA ASN A 145 9.39 8.52 -0.46
C ASN A 145 10.38 9.62 -0.83
N ASP A 146 9.90 10.84 -0.93
CA ASP A 146 10.69 12.05 -0.74
C ASP A 146 10.25 12.77 0.55
N PHE A 147 10.77 13.98 0.78
CA PHE A 147 10.45 14.74 1.98
C PHE A 147 8.97 15.16 2.06
N ASN A 148 8.35 15.50 0.92
CA ASN A 148 6.97 15.99 0.87
C ASN A 148 5.98 14.85 1.02
N THR A 149 6.24 13.69 0.40
CA THR A 149 5.40 12.51 0.56
C THR A 149 5.51 11.92 1.97
N LEU A 150 6.67 12.00 2.61
CA LEU A 150 6.80 11.66 4.05
C LEU A 150 5.90 12.53 4.92
N ARG A 151 5.91 13.86 4.71
CA ARG A 151 5.02 14.78 5.45
C ARG A 151 3.55 14.40 5.28
N TYR A 152 3.15 14.07 4.05
CA TYR A 152 1.78 13.61 3.76
C TYR A 152 1.41 12.37 4.60
N PHE A 153 2.20 11.30 4.54
CA PHE A 153 1.90 10.07 5.27
C PHE A 153 1.99 10.21 6.79
N PHE A 154 2.88 11.09 7.27
CA PHE A 154 2.94 11.43 8.69
C PHE A 154 1.67 12.14 9.16
N GLU A 155 1.15 13.09 8.37
CA GLU A 155 -0.09 13.79 8.70
C GLU A 155 -1.33 12.90 8.55
N GLU A 156 -1.37 12.04 7.52
CA GLU A 156 -2.41 11.03 7.35
C GLU A 156 -2.45 10.06 8.53
N SER A 157 -1.28 9.58 8.98
CA SER A 157 -1.18 8.76 10.18
C SER A 157 -1.66 9.52 11.42
N ARG A 158 -1.21 10.77 11.60
CA ARG A 158 -1.57 11.61 12.74
C ARG A 158 -3.08 11.80 12.85
N THR A 159 -3.72 12.18 11.76
CA THR A 159 -5.16 12.52 11.71
C THR A 159 -6.07 11.30 11.56
N GLY A 160 -5.56 10.22 10.96
CA GLY A 160 -6.27 8.97 10.75
C GLY A 160 -6.05 7.96 11.86
N ASN A 161 -5.30 6.89 11.55
CA ASN A 161 -5.18 5.69 12.39
C ASN A 161 -4.28 5.86 13.63
N GLY A 162 -3.42 6.88 13.67
CA GLY A 162 -2.48 7.14 14.76
C GLY A 162 -1.36 6.10 14.87
N ILE A 163 -0.98 5.46 13.76
CA ILE A 163 0.08 4.44 13.71
C ILE A 163 1.43 5.07 13.36
N SER A 164 2.37 5.05 14.30
CA SER A 164 3.68 5.71 14.15
C SER A 164 4.78 4.86 13.49
N GLY A 165 4.42 3.77 12.79
CA GLY A 165 5.37 2.77 12.28
C GLY A 165 6.51 3.38 11.44
N LEU A 166 6.19 4.21 10.45
CA LEU A 166 7.19 4.81 9.56
C LEU A 166 8.15 5.75 10.31
N CYS A 167 7.65 6.53 11.29
CA CYS A 167 8.49 7.38 12.13
C CYS A 167 9.50 6.54 12.93
N HIS A 168 9.06 5.45 13.55
CA HIS A 168 9.97 4.57 14.30
C HIS A 168 10.94 3.81 13.39
N MET A 169 10.54 3.47 12.16
CA MET A 169 11.45 2.85 11.19
C MET A 169 12.59 3.79 10.81
N ILE A 170 12.31 5.10 10.66
CA ILE A 170 13.33 6.12 10.38
C ILE A 170 14.24 6.37 11.59
N LEU A 171 13.66 6.53 12.78
CA LEU A 171 14.41 6.92 13.98
C LEU A 171 15.21 5.78 14.61
N ASN A 172 14.62 4.58 14.65
CA ASN A 172 15.24 3.40 15.29
C ASN A 172 15.89 2.45 14.26
N GLY A 173 15.64 2.67 12.97
CA GLY A 173 16.23 1.88 11.90
C GLY A 173 17.72 2.13 11.78
N ARG A 174 18.45 1.10 11.36
CA ARG A 174 19.87 1.23 11.05
C ARG A 174 20.01 1.98 9.73
N GLU A 175 20.61 3.16 9.80
CA GLU A 175 20.97 3.90 8.60
C GLU A 175 22.04 3.12 7.81
N VAL A 176 21.73 2.80 6.55
CA VAL A 176 22.63 2.02 5.67
C VAL A 176 23.50 2.93 4.80
N THR A 177 22.99 4.13 4.50
CA THR A 177 23.77 5.23 3.93
C THR A 177 24.67 5.85 5.00
N ASN A 178 25.70 6.60 4.59
CA ASN A 178 26.43 7.43 5.53
C ASN A 178 25.51 8.57 6.00
N SER A 179 25.55 8.89 7.31
CA SER A 179 24.81 10.03 7.85
C SER A 179 25.17 11.32 7.12
N SER A 180 24.16 12.12 6.83
CA SER A 180 24.24 13.35 6.04
C SER A 180 23.25 14.39 6.61
N ALA A 181 23.44 15.66 6.25
CA ALA A 181 22.47 16.70 6.61
C ALA A 181 21.04 16.37 6.12
N PHE A 182 20.93 15.70 4.97
CA PHE A 182 19.64 15.24 4.44
C PHE A 182 18.99 14.18 5.33
N SER A 183 19.73 13.13 5.71
CA SER A 183 19.18 12.06 6.54
C SER A 183 18.88 12.52 7.97
N GLU A 184 19.66 13.46 8.51
CA GLU A 184 19.34 14.11 9.79
C GLU A 184 18.06 14.95 9.71
N ASN A 185 17.83 15.71 8.63
CA ASN A 185 16.56 16.44 8.44
C ASN A 185 15.35 15.50 8.39
N VAL A 186 15.49 14.32 7.77
CA VAL A 186 14.44 13.30 7.74
C VAL A 186 14.15 12.75 9.15
N LYS A 187 15.19 12.50 9.95
CA LYS A 187 15.02 12.09 11.37
C LYS A 187 14.37 13.21 12.19
N THR A 188 14.78 14.46 11.99
CA THR A 188 14.18 15.63 12.66
C THR A 188 12.68 15.70 12.37
N LEU A 189 12.28 15.57 11.10
CA LEU A 189 10.86 15.55 10.73
C LEU A 189 10.10 14.42 11.45
N ALA A 190 10.62 13.19 11.41
CA ALA A 190 9.99 12.06 12.09
C ALA A 190 9.87 12.28 13.61
N GLN A 191 10.89 12.91 14.23
CA GLN A 191 10.89 13.23 15.66
C GLN A 191 9.89 14.33 16.01
N GLU A 192 9.79 15.39 15.19
CA GLU A 192 8.82 16.47 15.35
C GLU A 192 7.39 15.93 15.32
N VAL A 193 7.08 15.04 14.38
CA VAL A 193 5.77 14.38 14.29
C VAL A 193 5.51 13.51 15.51
N LEU A 194 6.47 12.68 15.93
CA LEU A 194 6.29 11.86 17.14
C LEU A 194 6.00 12.72 18.38
N ASN A 195 6.72 13.83 18.53
CA ASN A 195 6.55 14.77 19.64
C ASN A 195 5.19 15.47 19.59
N ALA A 196 4.67 15.77 18.40
CA ALA A 196 3.34 16.36 18.23
C ALA A 196 2.21 15.41 18.66
N GLY A 197 2.43 14.09 18.58
CA GLY A 197 1.41 13.09 18.90
C GLY A 197 0.38 12.92 17.79
N PRO A 198 -0.47 11.87 17.86
CA PRO A 198 -1.63 11.76 16.97
C PRO A 198 -2.60 12.94 17.19
N ALA A 199 -3.53 13.12 16.25
CA ALA A 199 -4.63 14.04 16.44
C ALA A 199 -5.55 13.53 17.55
N THR A 200 -5.95 14.45 18.42
CA THR A 200 -6.87 14.19 19.53
C THR A 200 -8.22 13.78 18.99
N TRP A 201 -8.78 12.69 19.51
CA TRP A 201 -10.19 12.36 19.29
C TRP A 201 -11.08 13.35 20.03
N ASP A 202 -12.10 13.83 19.33
CA ASP A 202 -13.19 14.54 19.97
C ASP A 202 -14.16 13.55 20.65
N GLN A 203 -15.16 14.10 21.34
CA GLN A 203 -16.13 13.29 22.06
C GLN A 203 -16.98 12.41 21.13
N GLU A 204 -17.24 12.85 19.90
CA GLU A 204 -18.01 12.09 18.91
C GLU A 204 -17.22 10.84 18.51
N GLN A 205 -15.94 11.00 18.17
CA GLN A 205 -15.05 9.91 17.82
C GLN A 205 -14.82 8.96 19.01
N ILE A 206 -14.64 9.46 20.24
CA ILE A 206 -14.57 8.61 21.45
C ILE A 206 -15.86 7.79 21.61
N ASN A 207 -17.02 8.40 21.46
CA ASN A 207 -18.31 7.72 21.59
C ASN A 207 -18.53 6.69 20.50
N LYS A 208 -18.10 6.97 19.27
CA LYS A 208 -18.14 6.02 18.15
C LYS A 208 -17.33 4.77 18.45
N GLU A 209 -16.08 4.92 18.87
CA GLU A 209 -15.24 3.75 19.18
C GLU A 209 -15.75 2.97 20.40
N ARG A 210 -16.24 3.67 21.44
CA ARG A 210 -16.91 3.03 22.60
C ARG A 210 -18.12 2.22 22.16
N PHE A 211 -18.94 2.75 21.25
CA PHE A 211 -20.09 2.05 20.70
C PHE A 211 -19.66 0.79 19.95
N LEU A 212 -18.72 0.89 19.00
CA LEU A 212 -18.26 -0.26 18.22
C LEU A 212 -17.65 -1.36 19.12
N ILE A 213 -16.90 -0.97 20.15
CA ILE A 213 -16.36 -1.90 21.15
C ILE A 213 -17.47 -2.56 21.98
N THR A 214 -18.52 -1.80 22.34
CA THR A 214 -19.66 -2.33 23.10
C THR A 214 -20.47 -3.32 22.26
N ASP A 215 -20.71 -2.98 20.99
CA ASP A 215 -21.43 -3.80 20.01
C ASP A 215 -20.77 -5.17 19.84
N VAL A 216 -19.47 -5.18 19.50
CA VAL A 216 -18.75 -6.44 19.31
C VAL A 216 -18.62 -7.24 20.62
N LEU A 217 -18.59 -6.58 21.78
CA LEU A 217 -18.52 -7.28 23.05
C LEU A 217 -19.81 -8.07 23.31
N ASP A 218 -20.97 -7.54 22.94
CA ASP A 218 -22.24 -8.25 23.05
C ASP A 218 -22.30 -9.48 22.13
N ASP A 219 -21.76 -9.38 20.91
CA ASP A 219 -21.59 -10.53 20.01
C ASP A 219 -20.66 -11.60 20.60
N ILE A 220 -19.59 -11.20 21.31
CA ILE A 220 -18.67 -12.14 21.96
C ILE A 220 -19.32 -12.83 23.17
N LYS A 221 -20.19 -12.13 23.90
CA LYS A 221 -20.91 -12.65 25.06
C LYS A 221 -21.98 -13.67 24.67
N CYS A 222 -22.67 -13.41 23.56
CA CYS A 222 -23.78 -14.21 23.08
C CYS A 222 -23.60 -14.63 21.61
N PRO A 223 -22.53 -15.36 21.26
CA PRO A 223 -22.22 -15.65 19.85
C PRO A 223 -23.19 -16.68 19.28
N ALA A 224 -23.52 -16.59 17.99
CA ALA A 224 -24.28 -17.65 17.31
C ALA A 224 -23.44 -18.93 17.15
N GLY A 225 -22.12 -18.77 17.00
CA GLY A 225 -21.16 -19.85 16.81
C GLY A 225 -19.76 -19.50 17.32
N ARG A 226 -18.94 -20.53 17.54
CA ARG A 226 -17.57 -20.35 18.05
C ARG A 226 -16.67 -19.63 17.04
N ASP A 227 -16.90 -19.85 15.76
CA ASP A 227 -16.26 -19.18 14.65
C ASP A 227 -16.53 -17.66 14.64
N GLU A 228 -17.80 -17.26 14.77
CA GLU A 228 -18.17 -15.84 14.90
C GLU A 228 -17.55 -15.22 16.16
N GLN A 229 -17.59 -15.93 17.30
CA GLN A 229 -16.96 -15.46 18.54
C GLN A 229 -15.45 -15.19 18.36
N ILE A 230 -14.75 -16.07 17.66
CA ILE A 230 -13.31 -15.92 17.36
C ILE A 230 -13.08 -14.72 16.44
N ALA A 231 -13.90 -14.54 15.40
CA ALA A 231 -13.80 -13.42 14.47
C ALA A 231 -14.02 -12.08 15.18
N SER A 232 -15.10 -11.97 15.97
CA SER A 232 -15.41 -10.78 16.78
C SER A 232 -14.31 -10.48 17.80
N ALA A 233 -13.78 -11.52 18.47
CA ALA A 233 -12.68 -11.36 19.40
C ALA A 233 -11.36 -10.93 18.73
N ALA A 234 -11.07 -11.43 17.52
CA ALA A 234 -9.88 -11.02 16.77
C ALA A 234 -9.96 -9.54 16.37
N TRP A 235 -11.14 -9.06 15.95
CA TRP A 235 -11.37 -7.65 15.68
C TRP A 235 -11.26 -6.80 16.96
N LEU A 236 -11.92 -7.22 18.05
CA LEU A 236 -11.91 -6.48 19.32
C LEU A 236 -10.49 -6.35 19.91
N LEU A 237 -9.62 -7.35 19.71
CA LEU A 237 -8.22 -7.28 20.14
C LEU A 237 -7.52 -6.04 19.57
N GLU A 238 -7.66 -5.81 18.27
CA GLU A 238 -7.06 -4.66 17.62
C GLU A 238 -7.77 -3.37 18.02
N ALA A 239 -9.11 -3.34 17.97
CA ALA A 239 -9.91 -2.16 18.26
C ALA A 239 -9.71 -1.65 19.71
N LEU A 240 -9.73 -2.55 20.69
CA LEU A 240 -9.56 -2.21 22.11
C LEU A 240 -8.14 -1.70 22.41
N GLY A 241 -7.12 -2.32 21.81
CA GLY A 241 -5.74 -1.88 21.94
C GLY A 241 -5.51 -0.50 21.32
N GLN A 242 -6.09 -0.24 20.14
CA GLN A 242 -6.03 1.08 19.52
C GLN A 242 -6.78 2.12 20.34
N PHE A 243 -7.99 1.80 20.84
CA PHE A 243 -8.75 2.69 21.71
C PHE A 243 -7.95 3.09 22.94
N TYR A 244 -7.28 2.14 23.62
CA TYR A 244 -6.46 2.43 24.79
C TYR A 244 -5.45 3.54 24.53
N PHE A 245 -4.68 3.47 23.44
CA PHE A 245 -3.69 4.49 23.11
C PHE A 245 -4.32 5.79 22.61
N ARG A 246 -5.23 5.69 21.63
CA ARG A 246 -5.77 6.86 20.92
C ARG A 246 -6.64 7.73 21.80
N SER A 247 -7.44 7.14 22.68
CA SER A 247 -8.26 7.89 23.65
C SER A 247 -7.43 8.66 24.69
N GLN A 248 -6.13 8.36 24.81
CA GLN A 248 -5.16 9.07 25.66
C GLN A 248 -4.23 9.99 24.85
N ASN A 249 -4.53 10.23 23.57
CA ASN A 249 -3.69 10.98 22.64
C ASN A 249 -2.27 10.40 22.47
N LYS A 250 -2.12 9.08 22.59
CA LYS A 250 -0.86 8.36 22.37
C LYS A 250 -0.86 7.70 20.99
N TRP A 251 0.32 7.64 20.36
CA TRP A 251 0.54 6.83 19.17
C TRP A 251 0.20 5.36 19.45
N CYS A 252 -0.44 4.70 18.50
CA CYS A 252 -0.81 3.30 18.58
C CYS A 252 -0.03 2.46 17.55
N ALA A 253 -0.38 1.18 17.50
CA ALA A 253 0.15 0.22 16.55
C ALA A 253 -0.99 -0.65 16.00
N SER A 254 -0.66 -1.52 15.05
CA SER A 254 -1.59 -2.50 14.49
C SER A 254 -1.11 -3.94 14.69
N GLY A 255 -2.06 -4.88 14.61
CA GLY A 255 -1.83 -6.32 14.72
C GLY A 255 -0.90 -6.72 15.87
N LYS A 256 0.13 -7.54 15.58
CA LYS A 256 1.07 -8.07 16.58
C LYS A 256 1.83 -7.00 17.37
N SER A 257 1.95 -5.78 16.84
CA SER A 257 2.72 -4.70 17.47
C SER A 257 1.95 -4.02 18.60
N ILE A 258 0.61 -4.12 18.64
CA ILE A 258 -0.22 -3.60 19.73
C ILE A 258 0.23 -4.15 21.07
N ILE A 259 0.47 -5.47 21.16
CA ILE A 259 0.92 -6.13 22.39
C ILE A 259 2.30 -5.62 22.82
N ARG A 260 3.19 -5.30 21.88
CA ARG A 260 4.52 -4.74 22.19
C ARG A 260 4.40 -3.33 22.76
N TYR A 261 3.50 -2.52 22.20
CA TYR A 261 3.22 -1.17 22.69
C TYR A 261 2.61 -1.23 24.10
N LEU A 262 1.60 -2.08 24.32
CA LEU A 262 1.03 -2.31 25.64
C LEU A 262 2.10 -2.73 26.66
N LYS A 263 2.96 -3.69 26.31
CA LYS A 263 4.07 -4.12 27.20
C LYS A 263 5.05 -3.01 27.53
N SER A 264 5.25 -2.06 26.62
CA SER A 264 6.15 -0.91 26.84
C SER A 264 5.51 0.19 27.67
N ASP A 265 4.20 0.44 27.50
CA ASP A 265 3.48 1.54 28.15
C ASP A 265 2.89 1.13 29.51
N ASN A 266 2.30 -0.07 29.59
CA ASN A 266 1.66 -0.61 30.78
C ASN A 266 1.78 -2.15 30.83
N PRO A 267 2.87 -2.69 31.40
CA PRO A 267 3.14 -4.14 31.44
C PRO A 267 2.03 -4.96 32.11
N ASP A 268 1.43 -4.44 33.18
CA ASP A 268 0.37 -5.12 33.93
C ASP A 268 -0.91 -5.23 33.09
N LEU A 269 -1.31 -4.12 32.45
CA LEU A 269 -2.44 -4.15 31.51
C LEU A 269 -2.14 -5.08 30.34
N ALA A 270 -0.91 -5.10 29.82
CA ALA A 270 -0.55 -5.98 28.71
C ALA A 270 -0.68 -7.48 29.07
N LEU A 271 -0.35 -7.85 30.31
CA LEU A 271 -0.52 -9.21 30.82
C LEU A 271 -2.00 -9.56 30.92
N GLU A 272 -2.80 -8.71 31.58
CA GLU A 272 -4.26 -8.87 31.71
C GLU A 272 -4.93 -8.97 30.33
N PHE A 273 -4.55 -8.09 29.41
CA PHE A 273 -5.02 -8.06 28.03
C PHE A 273 -4.75 -9.38 27.33
N THR A 274 -3.51 -9.87 27.38
CA THR A 274 -3.14 -11.13 26.73
C THR A 274 -3.89 -12.32 27.34
N GLN A 275 -3.99 -12.39 28.66
CA GLN A 275 -4.67 -13.48 29.38
C GLN A 275 -6.18 -13.51 29.11
N ALA A 276 -6.83 -12.35 29.01
CA ALA A 276 -8.26 -12.26 28.72
C ALA A 276 -8.59 -12.79 27.32
N PHE A 277 -7.85 -12.37 26.30
CA PHE A 277 -8.04 -12.87 24.93
C PHE A 277 -7.64 -14.34 24.80
N GLU A 278 -6.52 -14.76 25.37
CA GLU A 278 -6.09 -16.16 25.35
C GLU A 278 -7.13 -17.08 26.02
N GLY A 279 -7.63 -16.69 27.20
CA GLY A 279 -8.67 -17.43 27.91
C GLY A 279 -9.96 -17.55 27.10
N LEU A 280 -10.38 -16.46 26.43
CA LEU A 280 -11.51 -16.50 25.51
C LEU A 280 -11.24 -17.43 24.33
N PHE A 281 -10.08 -17.37 23.67
CA PHE A 281 -9.73 -18.20 22.52
C PHE A 281 -9.54 -19.69 22.87
N GLN A 282 -9.20 -20.01 24.11
CA GLN A 282 -9.10 -21.40 24.56
C GLN A 282 -10.45 -21.97 24.99
N THR A 283 -11.26 -21.20 25.73
CA THR A 283 -12.40 -21.76 26.47
C THR A 283 -13.77 -21.28 26.00
N GLY A 284 -13.84 -20.15 25.29
CA GLY A 284 -15.11 -19.51 24.91
C GLY A 284 -15.75 -18.66 26.01
N HIS A 285 -15.19 -18.63 27.22
CA HIS A 285 -15.70 -17.80 28.30
C HIS A 285 -15.22 -16.34 28.17
N SER A 286 -16.16 -15.40 28.13
CA SER A 286 -15.93 -13.97 27.89
C SER A 286 -15.66 -13.14 29.15
N THR A 287 -15.93 -13.67 30.35
CA THR A 287 -15.97 -12.86 31.59
C THR A 287 -14.70 -12.04 31.86
N ALA A 288 -13.51 -12.61 31.63
CA ALA A 288 -12.25 -11.87 31.81
C ALA A 288 -12.09 -10.74 30.78
N LEU A 289 -12.54 -10.96 29.54
CA LEU A 289 -12.51 -9.95 28.48
C LEU A 289 -13.53 -8.84 28.74
N GLU A 290 -14.72 -9.18 29.25
CA GLU A 290 -15.73 -8.20 29.64
C GLU A 290 -15.19 -7.23 30.71
N LEU A 291 -14.55 -7.76 31.75
CA LEU A 291 -13.95 -6.93 32.81
C LEU A 291 -12.83 -6.02 32.28
N LEU A 292 -11.99 -6.54 31.38
CA LEU A 292 -10.95 -5.77 30.73
C LEU A 292 -11.53 -4.61 29.88
N VAL A 293 -12.56 -4.89 29.08
CA VAL A 293 -13.21 -3.86 28.24
C VAL A 293 -13.82 -2.78 29.14
N MET A 294 -14.58 -3.17 30.17
CA MET A 294 -15.15 -2.21 31.12
C MET A 294 -14.07 -1.34 31.77
N LYS A 295 -12.95 -1.94 32.21
CA LYS A 295 -11.82 -1.23 32.81
C LYS A 295 -11.21 -0.18 31.86
N ILE A 296 -11.01 -0.52 30.58
CA ILE A 296 -10.42 0.40 29.59
C ILE A 296 -11.39 1.54 29.25
N LEU A 297 -12.70 1.26 29.20
CA LEU A 297 -13.71 2.27 28.84
C LEU A 297 -14.18 3.14 30.02
N GLU A 298 -13.91 2.74 31.27
CA GLU A 298 -14.45 3.37 32.48
C GLU A 298 -14.20 4.90 32.52
N SER A 299 -12.96 5.33 32.27
CA SER A 299 -12.59 6.76 32.27
C SER A 299 -13.25 7.58 31.16
N TYR A 300 -13.89 6.92 30.20
CA TYR A 300 -14.59 7.52 29.08
C TYR A 300 -16.11 7.36 29.17
N GLY A 301 -16.62 6.89 30.32
CA GLY A 301 -18.05 6.69 30.59
C GLY A 301 -18.53 5.24 30.46
N GLY A 302 -17.62 4.27 30.35
CA GLY A 302 -17.93 2.84 30.28
C GLY A 302 -18.47 2.38 28.92
N LEU A 303 -19.23 1.28 28.92
CA LEU A 303 -19.94 0.78 27.73
C LEU A 303 -20.91 1.83 27.18
N PHE A 304 -21.11 1.85 25.85
CA PHE A 304 -21.95 2.86 25.20
C PHE A 304 -22.86 2.24 24.15
N TRP A 305 -24.15 2.20 24.44
CA TRP A 305 -25.18 1.73 23.51
C TRP A 305 -26.31 2.75 23.40
N ASN A 306 -26.92 3.04 24.55
CA ASN A 306 -28.05 3.96 24.62
C ASN A 306 -27.63 5.39 24.27
N GLY A 307 -28.21 5.93 23.19
CA GLY A 307 -27.98 7.30 22.73
C GLY A 307 -26.84 7.43 21.71
N PHE A 308 -26.25 6.34 21.23
CA PHE A 308 -25.34 6.43 20.09
C PHE A 308 -26.08 6.93 18.83
N ARG A 309 -25.45 7.87 18.13
CA ARG A 309 -25.90 8.40 16.84
C ARG A 309 -24.66 8.76 16.03
N SER A 310 -24.66 8.43 14.76
CA SER A 310 -23.66 8.87 13.79
C SER A 310 -24.39 9.33 12.53
N ASP A 311 -24.17 10.59 12.15
CA ASP A 311 -24.78 11.16 10.95
C ASP A 311 -23.88 10.89 9.74
N ALA A 312 -24.47 10.41 8.65
CA ALA A 312 -23.75 10.30 7.38
C ALA A 312 -23.39 11.70 6.84
N PRO A 313 -22.29 11.85 6.06
CA PRO A 313 -21.97 13.10 5.38
C PRO A 313 -23.15 13.61 4.57
N LYS A 314 -23.36 14.93 4.48
CA LYS A 314 -24.51 15.51 3.75
C LYS A 314 -24.49 15.10 2.27
N GLU A 315 -23.29 14.94 1.72
CA GLU A 315 -22.99 14.57 0.34
C GLU A 315 -23.35 13.10 0.04
N SER A 316 -23.59 12.28 1.07
CA SER A 316 -24.08 10.89 0.90
C SER A 316 -25.47 10.83 0.28
N ARG A 317 -26.25 11.92 0.38
CA ARG A 317 -27.54 12.04 -0.28
C ARG A 317 -27.34 12.28 -1.77
N ILE A 318 -27.34 11.18 -2.52
CA ILE A 318 -27.37 11.23 -3.97
C ILE A 318 -28.78 11.64 -4.43
N THR A 319 -28.87 12.71 -5.21
CA THR A 319 -30.10 13.14 -5.87
C THR A 319 -30.12 12.67 -7.33
N GLU A 320 -31.31 12.51 -7.93
CA GLU A 320 -31.43 12.24 -9.36
C GLU A 320 -30.67 13.27 -10.20
N ALA A 321 -30.74 14.55 -9.82
CA ALA A 321 -29.96 15.63 -10.44
C ALA A 321 -28.44 15.41 -10.30
N GLY A 322 -27.96 14.90 -9.16
CA GLY A 322 -26.55 14.57 -8.95
C GLY A 322 -26.08 13.38 -9.81
N ILE A 323 -26.93 12.36 -9.99
CA ILE A 323 -26.66 11.23 -10.89
C ILE A 323 -26.61 11.73 -12.33
N LEU A 324 -27.59 12.54 -12.74
CA LEU A 324 -27.65 13.13 -14.07
C LEU A 324 -26.43 13.99 -14.34
N SER A 325 -26.04 14.88 -13.42
CA SER A 325 -24.85 15.72 -13.56
C SER A 325 -23.58 14.90 -13.80
N LYS A 326 -23.35 13.84 -13.00
CA LYS A 326 -22.18 12.95 -13.18
C LYS A 326 -22.23 12.19 -14.51
N SER A 327 -23.42 11.76 -14.94
CA SER A 327 -23.60 11.06 -16.21
C SER A 327 -23.32 11.97 -17.40
N ILE A 328 -23.89 13.18 -17.43
CA ILE A 328 -23.63 14.17 -18.49
C ILE A 328 -22.14 14.57 -18.48
N GLU A 329 -21.53 14.82 -17.31
CA GLU A 329 -20.10 15.13 -17.21
C GLU A 329 -19.22 14.02 -17.79
N ALA A 330 -19.53 12.75 -17.49
CA ALA A 330 -18.79 11.61 -18.04
C ALA A 330 -18.91 11.55 -19.57
N MET A 331 -20.08 11.82 -20.13
CA MET A 331 -20.27 11.87 -21.59
C MET A 331 -19.54 13.06 -22.23
N GLU A 332 -19.53 14.23 -21.57
CA GLU A 332 -18.75 15.40 -22.00
C GLU A 332 -17.25 15.13 -21.99
N ARG A 333 -16.73 14.50 -20.94
CA ARG A 333 -15.32 14.09 -20.86
C ARG A 333 -14.99 13.03 -21.91
N SER A 334 -15.92 12.12 -22.19
CA SER A 334 -15.78 11.12 -23.26
C SER A 334 -15.61 11.79 -24.64
N LEU A 335 -16.39 12.84 -24.94
CA LEU A 335 -16.23 13.61 -26.19
C LEU A 335 -14.88 14.34 -26.31
N LEU A 336 -14.14 14.51 -25.21
CA LEU A 336 -12.80 15.09 -25.18
C LEU A 336 -11.69 14.03 -25.20
N ASP A 337 -12.02 12.76 -24.98
CA ASP A 337 -11.05 11.67 -24.95
C ASP A 337 -10.55 11.32 -26.36
N SER A 338 -9.23 11.15 -26.50
CA SER A 338 -8.58 10.88 -27.79
C SER A 338 -9.09 9.60 -28.46
N SER A 339 -9.35 8.54 -27.69
CA SER A 339 -9.83 7.26 -28.24
C SER A 339 -11.25 7.37 -28.80
N VAL A 340 -12.09 8.17 -28.15
CA VAL A 340 -13.47 8.43 -28.57
C VAL A 340 -13.50 9.36 -29.78
N ARG A 341 -12.67 10.41 -29.79
CA ARG A 341 -12.55 11.35 -30.92
C ARG A 341 -12.05 10.69 -32.21
N GLN A 342 -11.36 9.56 -32.11
CA GLN A 342 -10.94 8.75 -33.27
C GLN A 342 -12.03 7.76 -33.73
N SER A 343 -13.12 7.59 -32.98
CA SER A 343 -14.17 6.62 -33.25
C SER A 343 -15.48 7.28 -33.68
N THR A 344 -15.73 7.29 -34.99
CA THR A 344 -17.01 7.74 -35.55
C THR A 344 -18.21 7.02 -34.94
N GLU A 345 -18.07 5.73 -34.61
CA GLU A 345 -19.15 4.95 -33.98
C GLU A 345 -19.48 5.48 -32.58
N GLN A 346 -18.47 5.74 -31.75
CA GLN A 346 -18.67 6.23 -30.39
C GLN A 346 -19.21 7.67 -30.37
N LEU A 347 -18.66 8.55 -31.22
CA LEU A 347 -19.17 9.91 -31.39
C LEU A 347 -20.63 9.92 -31.87
N SER A 348 -20.99 9.02 -32.78
CA SER A 348 -22.36 8.91 -33.30
C SER A 348 -23.39 8.48 -32.26
N LYS A 349 -22.97 7.80 -31.17
CA LYS A 349 -23.84 7.44 -30.04
C LYS A 349 -24.11 8.64 -29.13
N LEU A 350 -23.13 9.53 -28.97
CA LEU A 350 -23.20 10.68 -28.06
C LEU A 350 -23.81 11.94 -28.70
N ILE A 351 -23.70 12.09 -30.02
CA ILE A 351 -24.15 13.28 -30.76
C ILE A 351 -25.47 12.99 -31.47
N ALA A 352 -26.48 13.83 -31.25
CA ALA A 352 -27.80 13.68 -31.88
C ALA A 352 -27.77 14.00 -33.38
N ASP A 353 -28.70 13.43 -34.16
CA ASP A 353 -28.71 13.58 -35.62
C ASP A 353 -28.97 15.02 -36.08
N ASP A 354 -29.68 15.80 -35.28
CA ASP A 354 -29.99 17.22 -35.46
C ASP A 354 -28.99 18.17 -34.77
N PHE A 355 -27.82 17.64 -34.37
CA PHE A 355 -26.80 18.40 -33.65
C PHE A 355 -26.28 19.64 -34.39
N LEU A 356 -26.10 20.72 -33.63
CA LEU A 356 -25.54 21.99 -34.07
C LEU A 356 -24.43 22.48 -33.13
N GLU A 357 -23.26 22.82 -33.67
CA GLU A 357 -22.16 23.42 -32.91
C GLU A 357 -21.78 24.80 -33.43
N PHE A 358 -21.58 25.73 -32.51
CA PHE A 358 -20.87 26.99 -32.74
C PHE A 358 -19.45 26.89 -32.20
N GLY A 359 -18.50 26.63 -33.10
CA GLY A 359 -17.11 26.49 -32.71
C GLY A 359 -16.50 27.82 -32.28
N THR A 360 -15.38 27.76 -31.54
CA THR A 360 -14.63 28.95 -31.08
C THR A 360 -14.10 29.83 -32.22
N SER A 361 -14.11 29.34 -33.45
CA SER A 361 -13.77 30.08 -34.67
C SER A 361 -14.93 30.90 -35.25
N GLY A 362 -16.14 30.77 -34.70
CA GLY A 362 -17.37 31.35 -35.25
C GLY A 362 -17.97 30.55 -36.41
N LYS A 363 -17.37 29.41 -36.79
CA LYS A 363 -17.95 28.48 -37.76
C LYS A 363 -19.05 27.63 -37.13
N ILE A 364 -20.01 27.25 -37.96
CA ILE A 364 -21.11 26.36 -37.61
C ILE A 364 -20.78 24.97 -38.11
N TYR A 365 -20.93 23.96 -37.24
CA TYR A 365 -20.71 22.55 -37.55
C TYR A 365 -21.98 21.75 -37.28
N ASN A 366 -22.18 20.68 -38.05
CA ASN A 366 -23.25 19.70 -37.81
C ASN A 366 -22.64 18.35 -37.40
N LYS A 367 -23.49 17.35 -37.10
CA LYS A 367 -23.02 16.00 -36.74
C LYS A 367 -22.00 15.41 -37.70
N GLN A 368 -22.22 15.52 -39.02
CA GLN A 368 -21.32 14.94 -40.03
C GLN A 368 -19.93 15.60 -40.02
N ASP A 369 -19.83 16.83 -39.53
CA ASP A 369 -18.54 17.49 -39.35
C ASP A 369 -17.84 17.04 -38.06
N CYS A 370 -18.58 16.81 -36.98
CA CYS A 370 -18.03 16.50 -35.66
C CYS A 370 -17.73 15.01 -35.43
N ILE A 371 -18.35 14.08 -36.17
CA ILE A 371 -18.07 12.63 -36.05
C ILE A 371 -16.88 12.14 -36.90
N LYS A 372 -16.22 13.04 -37.63
CA LYS A 372 -15.02 12.72 -38.42
C LYS A 372 -13.88 12.43 -37.44
N PRO A 373 -13.15 11.30 -37.58
CA PRO A 373 -12.05 10.96 -36.69
C PRO A 373 -11.01 12.07 -36.62
N ASP A 374 -10.68 12.49 -35.40
CA ASP A 374 -9.61 13.45 -35.13
C ASP A 374 -8.36 12.70 -34.67
N GLU A 375 -7.35 12.61 -35.55
CA GLU A 375 -6.08 11.94 -35.25
C GLU A 375 -5.16 12.79 -34.34
N THR A 376 -5.55 14.03 -34.03
CA THR A 376 -4.75 14.89 -33.16
C THR A 376 -4.98 14.55 -31.69
N SER A 377 -3.91 14.12 -31.02
CA SER A 377 -3.92 13.89 -29.57
C SER A 377 -3.95 15.22 -28.83
N ARG A 378 -5.11 15.55 -28.25
CA ARG A 378 -5.32 16.75 -27.44
C ARG A 378 -5.61 16.37 -26.00
N LYS A 379 -5.13 17.18 -25.05
CA LYS A 379 -5.42 16.99 -23.62
C LYS A 379 -6.23 18.17 -23.12
N PHE A 380 -7.43 17.87 -22.66
CA PHE A 380 -8.33 18.85 -22.07
C PHE A 380 -8.37 18.67 -20.56
N VAL A 381 -8.27 19.79 -19.83
CA VAL A 381 -8.66 19.86 -18.42
C VAL A 381 -10.06 20.46 -18.35
N VAL A 382 -10.98 19.78 -17.66
CA VAL A 382 -12.36 20.23 -17.44
C VAL A 382 -12.52 20.69 -15.99
N SER A 383 -12.97 21.92 -15.79
CA SER A 383 -13.31 22.51 -14.49
C SER A 383 -14.69 23.14 -14.51
N ASP A 384 -15.20 23.51 -13.33
CA ASP A 384 -16.43 24.30 -13.14
C ASP A 384 -17.68 23.68 -13.78
N PHE A 385 -17.75 22.35 -13.82
CA PHE A 385 -18.84 21.63 -14.44
C PHE A 385 -20.14 21.83 -13.67
N LYS A 386 -21.17 22.33 -14.37
CA LYS A 386 -22.50 22.58 -13.83
C LYS A 386 -23.54 22.15 -14.85
N ILE A 387 -24.68 21.66 -14.35
CA ILE A 387 -25.86 21.43 -15.17
C ILE A 387 -27.03 22.30 -14.70
N LYS A 388 -27.90 22.63 -15.65
CA LYS A 388 -29.19 23.25 -15.42
C LYS A 388 -30.24 22.49 -16.23
N GLU A 389 -31.15 21.84 -15.53
CA GLU A 389 -32.31 21.21 -16.19
C GLU A 389 -33.17 22.29 -16.85
N LEU A 390 -33.43 22.13 -18.14
CA LEU A 390 -34.33 22.99 -18.91
C LEU A 390 -35.74 22.37 -18.97
N SER A 391 -35.81 21.05 -18.97
CA SER A 391 -37.03 20.25 -18.80
C SER A 391 -36.68 18.83 -18.33
N LYS A 392 -37.68 17.97 -18.09
CA LYS A 392 -37.49 16.55 -17.70
C LYS A 392 -36.54 15.77 -18.62
N ASP A 393 -36.50 16.14 -19.90
CA ASP A 393 -35.75 15.43 -20.95
C ASP A 393 -34.69 16.29 -21.61
N VAL A 394 -34.39 17.49 -21.06
CA VAL A 394 -33.43 18.43 -21.65
C VAL A 394 -32.62 19.14 -20.57
N THR A 395 -31.30 19.12 -20.70
CA THR A 395 -30.36 19.72 -19.73
C THR A 395 -29.30 20.54 -20.44
N LEU A 396 -29.01 21.72 -19.91
CA LEU A 396 -27.86 22.54 -20.28
C LEU A 396 -26.67 22.14 -19.39
N ALA A 397 -25.53 21.79 -19.98
CA ALA A 397 -24.26 21.69 -19.27
C ALA A 397 -23.37 22.89 -19.60
N THR A 398 -22.68 23.40 -18.59
CA THR A 398 -21.72 24.50 -18.73
C THR A 398 -20.46 24.15 -17.95
N TYR A 399 -19.29 24.39 -18.55
CA TYR A 399 -18.01 24.04 -17.95
C TYR A 399 -16.88 24.83 -18.62
N LYS A 400 -15.68 24.81 -18.02
CA LYS A 400 -14.47 25.40 -18.60
C LYS A 400 -13.56 24.28 -19.10
N THR A 401 -12.99 24.46 -20.29
CA THR A 401 -11.93 23.59 -20.82
C THR A 401 -10.64 24.36 -21.00
N THR A 402 -9.52 23.78 -20.61
CA THR A 402 -8.18 24.29 -20.94
C THR A 402 -7.43 23.26 -21.80
N GLU A 403 -6.92 23.71 -22.94
CA GLU A 403 -6.11 22.93 -23.90
C GLU A 403 -4.87 23.77 -24.23
N ASP A 404 -3.67 23.27 -23.93
CA ASP A 404 -2.39 23.96 -24.21
C ASP A 404 -2.35 25.45 -23.81
N GLY A 405 -2.90 25.77 -22.63
CA GLY A 405 -2.96 27.14 -22.10
C GLY A 405 -4.07 28.03 -22.66
N ILE A 406 -4.91 27.51 -23.56
CA ILE A 406 -6.08 28.22 -24.10
C ILE A 406 -7.33 27.75 -23.34
N ALA A 407 -7.97 28.68 -22.64
CA ALA A 407 -9.25 28.43 -21.97
C ALA A 407 -10.44 28.71 -22.88
N SER A 408 -11.52 27.94 -22.69
CA SER A 408 -12.80 28.18 -23.33
C SER A 408 -13.94 27.82 -22.38
N LEU A 409 -14.94 28.70 -22.31
CA LEU A 409 -16.24 28.40 -21.72
C LEU A 409 -17.02 27.53 -22.70
N ARG A 410 -17.48 26.38 -22.23
CA ARG A 410 -18.29 25.43 -22.99
C ARG A 410 -19.72 25.48 -22.51
N SER A 411 -20.64 25.33 -23.45
CA SER A 411 -22.06 25.20 -23.18
C SER A 411 -22.64 24.19 -24.14
N SER A 412 -23.41 23.24 -23.63
CA SER A 412 -24.00 22.18 -24.42
C SER A 412 -25.41 21.87 -23.96
N ILE A 413 -26.26 21.46 -24.87
CA ILE A 413 -27.60 20.99 -24.54
C ILE A 413 -27.66 19.51 -24.84
N TRP A 414 -28.06 18.74 -23.84
CA TRP A 414 -28.30 17.31 -23.92
C TRP A 414 -29.80 17.06 -23.87
N GLN A 415 -30.26 16.16 -24.74
CA GLN A 415 -31.65 15.71 -24.79
C GLN A 415 -31.73 14.20 -24.61
N ARG A 416 -32.75 13.75 -23.88
CA ARG A 416 -33.02 12.34 -23.66
C ARG A 416 -33.87 11.75 -24.79
N TYR A 417 -33.41 10.63 -25.33
CA TYR A 417 -34.09 9.80 -26.33
C TYR A 417 -34.25 8.38 -25.75
N GLY A 418 -35.42 8.09 -25.17
CA GLY A 418 -35.61 6.86 -24.41
C GLY A 418 -34.76 6.87 -23.14
N ASP A 419 -33.83 5.92 -23.03
CA ASP A 419 -32.89 5.82 -21.91
C ASP A 419 -31.52 6.45 -22.21
N GLU A 420 -31.29 6.94 -23.44
CA GLU A 420 -30.03 7.52 -23.87
C GLU A 420 -30.09 9.05 -23.85
N TRP A 421 -29.00 9.70 -23.45
CA TRP A 421 -28.82 11.15 -23.61
C TRP A 421 -27.89 11.41 -24.79
N LYS A 422 -28.27 12.38 -25.64
CA LYS A 422 -27.46 12.81 -26.77
C LYS A 422 -27.34 14.32 -26.78
N MET A 423 -26.16 14.81 -27.17
CA MET A 423 -25.90 16.23 -27.31
C MET A 423 -26.58 16.73 -28.58
N ILE A 424 -27.44 17.75 -28.46
CA ILE A 424 -28.15 18.40 -29.57
C ILE A 424 -27.54 19.76 -29.91
N PHE A 425 -26.79 20.37 -28.99
CA PHE A 425 -26.15 21.67 -29.21
C PHE A 425 -24.82 21.75 -28.46
N HIS A 426 -23.83 22.43 -29.05
CA HIS A 426 -22.60 22.80 -28.37
C HIS A 426 -22.11 24.19 -28.78
N GLN A 427 -21.47 24.88 -27.87
CA GLN A 427 -20.75 26.11 -28.15
C GLN A 427 -19.48 26.19 -27.31
N GLY A 428 -18.40 26.64 -27.95
CA GLY A 428 -17.18 27.07 -27.26
C GLY A 428 -16.94 28.57 -27.43
N THR A 429 -16.77 29.28 -26.32
CA THR A 429 -16.39 30.70 -26.30
C THR A 429 -15.02 30.83 -25.65
N LYS A 430 -14.03 31.40 -26.33
CA LYS A 430 -12.69 31.63 -25.75
C LYS A 430 -12.78 32.57 -24.56
N CYS A 431 -12.01 32.30 -23.51
CA CYS A 431 -11.86 33.15 -22.34
C CYS A 431 -10.40 33.21 -21.88
N GLU A 432 -10.09 34.17 -21.01
CA GLU A 432 -8.76 34.28 -20.40
C GLU A 432 -8.54 33.19 -19.34
N VAL A 433 -7.28 32.81 -19.14
CA VAL A 433 -6.87 31.93 -18.04
C VAL A 433 -6.69 32.85 -16.83
N GLU A 434 -7.60 32.79 -15.86
CA GLU A 434 -7.36 33.36 -14.54
C GLU A 434 -6.32 32.49 -13.84
N ASP A 435 -5.15 33.06 -13.56
CA ASP A 435 -4.16 32.46 -12.65
C ASP A 435 -4.73 32.55 -11.23
N GLU A 436 -4.96 31.42 -10.57
CA GLU A 436 -5.34 31.34 -9.15
C GLU A 436 -4.16 31.74 -8.24
N HIS A 437 -3.73 32.99 -8.34
CA HIS A 437 -2.84 33.64 -7.39
C HIS A 437 -3.24 35.10 -7.24
N GLU A 438 -4.36 35.35 -6.56
CA GLU A 438 -4.60 36.53 -5.73
C GLU A 438 -5.97 36.40 -5.05
N GLU A 439 -5.98 35.86 -3.83
CA GLU A 439 -6.62 36.48 -2.64
C GLU A 439 -6.20 35.78 -1.34
#